data_AF-A0A9D6SZC7-F1
#
_entry.id   AF-A0A9D6SZC7-F1
#
_cell.length_a   1.000
_cell.length_b   1.000
_cell.length_c   1.000
_cell.angle_alpha   90.00
_cell.angle_beta   90.00
_cell.angle_gamma   90.00
#
_symmetry.space_group_name_H-M   'P 1'
#
loop_
_entity.id
_entity.type
_entity.pdbx_description
1 polymer ?
#
loop_
_entity_poly.entity_id
_entity_poly.type
_entity_poly.pdbx_seq_one_letter_code
_entity_poly.pdbx_strand_id
1 'polypeptide(L)'
;MRSVIGLIAIVALVLTTSGSATAWVQCDFLTGGGFIVRDSGAKANFGIGGSCRPGGDGHGLWGHLEYIDHGTGLNVHWLTITAYIDGGDTSTDPRTKQPTGTRIICGTARTNLYGDVDWAVKAKDVGEPGVDDEFVIRLSHGALTVYSTVPDSDHTLGGPGPGGGNIQLHKPNPSITESFTELNPTTCPAFFATPA
;
A
#
# COMPACT_ATOMS: atom_id res chain seq x y z
N MET A 1 8.54 -13.24 82.10
CA MET A 1 8.14 -11.99 81.42
C MET A 1 9.31 -11.44 80.65
N ARG A 2 9.29 -11.58 79.31
CA ARG A 2 9.83 -10.66 78.29
C ARG A 2 9.84 -11.41 76.95
N SER A 3 8.80 -11.12 76.17
CA SER A 3 8.52 -11.69 74.87
C SER A 3 9.59 -11.31 73.85
N VAL A 4 10.07 -12.29 73.08
CA VAL A 4 10.86 -12.07 71.87
C VAL A 4 9.87 -11.87 70.73
N ILE A 5 9.73 -10.63 70.27
CA ILE A 5 8.92 -10.32 69.08
C ILE A 5 9.87 -10.35 67.89
N GLY A 6 9.68 -11.37 67.05
CA GLY A 6 10.35 -11.49 65.76
C GLY A 6 9.81 -10.49 64.74
N LEU A 7 10.68 -10.10 63.82
CA LEU A 7 10.30 -9.45 62.56
C LEU A 7 11.01 -10.21 61.44
N ILE A 8 10.27 -11.14 60.83
CA ILE A 8 10.65 -11.76 59.55
C ILE A 8 10.32 -10.74 58.47
N ALA A 9 11.33 -10.10 57.91
CA ALA A 9 11.18 -9.25 56.73
C ALA A 9 11.11 -10.15 55.48
N ILE A 10 9.90 -10.38 54.97
CA ILE A 10 9.70 -11.00 53.66
C ILE A 10 9.87 -9.91 52.61
N VAL A 11 11.04 -9.86 51.99
CA VAL A 11 11.26 -9.05 50.78
C VAL A 11 10.69 -9.84 49.60
N ALA A 12 9.45 -9.53 49.22
CA ALA A 12 8.87 -10.03 47.98
C ALA A 12 9.48 -9.28 46.79
N LEU A 13 10.42 -9.92 46.10
CA LEU A 13 10.93 -9.46 44.81
C LEU A 13 9.83 -9.70 43.75
N VAL A 14 9.07 -8.66 43.43
CA VAL A 14 8.11 -8.69 42.32
C VAL A 14 8.90 -8.63 41.02
N LEU A 15 9.12 -9.79 40.40
CA LEU A 15 9.55 -9.89 39.01
C LEU A 15 8.40 -9.44 38.12
N THR A 16 8.36 -8.16 37.77
CA THR A 16 7.50 -7.67 36.70
C THR A 16 8.00 -8.29 35.40
N THR A 17 7.31 -9.31 34.89
CA THR A 17 7.47 -9.74 33.51
C THR A 17 7.14 -8.53 32.64
N SER A 18 8.16 -7.95 32.02
CA SER A 18 8.00 -6.98 30.94
C SER A 18 7.26 -7.69 29.81
N GLY A 19 5.93 -7.61 29.82
CA GLY A 19 5.15 -7.93 28.64
C GLY A 19 5.65 -7.01 27.53
N SER A 20 6.09 -7.60 26.41
CA SER A 20 6.42 -6.84 25.22
C SER A 20 5.22 -5.96 24.89
N ALA A 21 5.37 -4.64 25.04
CA ALA A 21 4.43 -3.71 24.47
C ALA A 21 4.48 -3.95 22.96
N THR A 22 3.47 -4.63 22.41
CA THR A 22 3.22 -4.59 20.98
C THR A 22 2.90 -3.13 20.69
N ALA A 23 3.88 -2.38 20.19
CA ALA A 23 3.61 -1.09 19.60
C ALA A 23 2.55 -1.35 18.55
N TRP A 24 1.34 -0.83 18.75
CA TRP A 24 0.31 -0.84 17.73
C TRP A 24 0.97 -0.21 16.50
N VAL A 25 1.20 -1.00 15.45
CA VAL A 25 1.63 -0.43 14.18
C VAL A 25 0.42 0.34 13.69
N GLN A 26 0.43 1.62 14.00
CA GLN A 26 -0.58 2.54 13.52
C GLN A 26 -0.43 2.54 12.00
N CYS A 27 -1.44 2.03 11.29
CA CYS A 27 -1.37 1.94 9.86
C CYS A 27 -1.57 3.33 9.24
N ASP A 28 -0.89 3.55 8.12
CA ASP A 28 -1.01 4.74 7.30
C ASP A 28 -2.02 4.56 6.15
N PHE A 29 -2.03 5.55 5.28
CA PHE A 29 -2.77 5.53 4.03
C PHE A 29 -1.94 6.20 2.94
N LEU A 30 -2.13 5.76 1.71
CA LEU A 30 -1.49 6.32 0.53
C LEU A 30 -2.58 6.80 -0.41
N THR A 31 -2.34 7.96 -1.01
CA THR A 31 -3.20 8.53 -2.07
C THR A 31 -2.32 9.01 -3.20
N GLY A 32 -2.76 8.86 -4.44
CA GLY A 32 -2.05 9.44 -5.56
C GLY A 32 -2.91 9.56 -6.79
N GLY A 33 -2.42 10.35 -7.74
CA GLY A 33 -3.04 10.50 -9.03
C GLY A 33 -2.09 11.19 -10.02
N GLY A 34 -2.31 10.91 -11.30
CA GLY A 34 -1.45 11.43 -12.35
C GLY A 34 -1.49 10.57 -13.59
N PHE A 35 -0.35 10.49 -14.26
CA PHE A 35 -0.14 9.58 -15.37
C PHE A 35 1.33 9.14 -15.47
N ILE A 36 1.51 7.93 -15.95
CA ILE A 36 2.79 7.42 -16.46
C ILE A 36 2.79 7.52 -17.99
N VAL A 37 3.98 7.52 -18.58
CA VAL A 37 4.15 7.37 -20.03
C VAL A 37 4.62 5.94 -20.29
N ARG A 38 3.83 5.18 -21.03
CA ARG A 38 4.16 3.81 -21.46
C ARG A 38 5.32 3.84 -22.45
N ASP A 39 6.04 2.73 -22.61
CA ASP A 39 7.09 2.60 -23.64
C ASP A 39 6.57 2.81 -25.08
N SER A 40 5.26 2.65 -25.29
CA SER A 40 4.59 3.00 -26.55
C SER A 40 4.48 4.51 -26.81
N GLY A 41 4.85 5.35 -25.84
CA GLY A 41 4.67 6.80 -25.83
C GLY A 41 3.26 7.25 -25.41
N ALA A 42 2.33 6.31 -25.22
CA ALA A 42 0.98 6.64 -24.78
C ALA A 42 0.94 6.97 -23.28
N LYS A 43 0.01 7.83 -22.89
CA LYS A 43 -0.23 8.14 -21.48
C LYS A 43 -1.13 7.08 -20.86
N ALA A 44 -0.89 6.75 -19.60
CA ALA A 44 -1.82 6.01 -18.78
C ALA A 44 -2.12 6.77 -17.49
N ASN A 45 -3.36 7.24 -17.36
CA ASN A 45 -3.84 8.00 -16.21
C ASN A 45 -4.24 7.06 -15.08
N PHE A 46 -4.06 7.51 -13.84
CA PHE A 46 -4.51 6.76 -12.67
C PHE A 46 -4.97 7.66 -11.53
N GLY A 47 -5.82 7.11 -10.68
CA GLY A 47 -6.09 7.56 -9.32
C GLY A 47 -6.06 6.34 -8.40
N ILE A 48 -5.33 6.44 -7.29
CA ILE A 48 -5.13 5.33 -6.36
C ILE A 48 -5.27 5.82 -4.93
N GLY A 49 -5.95 5.03 -4.10
CA GLY A 49 -5.99 5.21 -2.66
C GLY A 49 -6.05 3.87 -1.93
N GLY A 50 -5.44 3.79 -0.75
CA GLY A 50 -5.51 2.60 0.08
C GLY A 50 -5.11 2.86 1.53
N SER A 51 -5.65 2.07 2.45
CA SER A 51 -5.25 2.04 3.86
C SER A 51 -5.64 0.70 4.50
N CYS A 52 -5.17 0.44 5.72
CA CYS A 52 -5.67 -0.72 6.49
C CYS A 52 -7.09 -0.55 7.04
N ARG A 53 -7.67 0.65 6.93
CA ARG A 53 -9.00 0.94 7.46
C ARG A 53 -10.05 0.11 6.70
N PRO A 54 -11.04 -0.49 7.38
CA PRO A 54 -12.21 -1.04 6.71
C PRO A 54 -12.96 0.05 5.92
N GLY A 55 -13.39 -0.25 4.70
CA GLY A 55 -14.13 0.69 3.86
C GLY A 55 -15.49 1.08 4.46
N GLY A 56 -16.14 0.13 5.15
CA GLY A 56 -17.45 0.32 5.78
C GLY A 56 -18.63 0.32 4.79
N ASP A 57 -18.35 0.19 3.49
CA ASP A 57 -19.28 0.20 2.37
C ASP A 57 -19.48 -1.19 1.73
N GLY A 58 -18.82 -2.22 2.28
CA GLY A 58 -18.85 -3.59 1.77
C GLY A 58 -17.79 -3.90 0.70
N HIS A 59 -16.95 -2.92 0.34
CA HIS A 59 -15.93 -3.08 -0.71
C HIS A 59 -14.53 -3.44 -0.17
N GLY A 60 -14.46 -4.02 1.03
CA GLY A 60 -13.23 -4.46 1.67
C GLY A 60 -12.55 -3.35 2.49
N LEU A 61 -11.27 -3.11 2.22
CA LEU A 61 -10.53 -1.99 2.82
C LEU A 61 -10.91 -0.67 2.15
N TRP A 62 -10.67 0.45 2.84
CA TRP A 62 -10.82 1.78 2.28
C TRP A 62 -9.78 2.00 1.18
N GLY A 63 -10.24 2.53 0.05
CA GLY A 63 -9.39 2.86 -1.07
C GLY A 63 -10.18 2.95 -2.37
N HIS A 64 -9.45 3.08 -3.47
CA HIS A 64 -9.99 3.01 -4.83
C HIS A 64 -8.85 2.79 -5.82
N LEU A 65 -9.20 2.36 -7.02
CA LEU A 65 -8.35 2.43 -8.21
C LEU A 65 -9.19 2.83 -9.42
N GLU A 66 -8.75 3.89 -10.10
CA GLU A 66 -9.11 4.19 -11.48
C GLU A 66 -7.84 4.13 -12.33
N TYR A 67 -7.90 3.47 -13.48
CA TYR A 67 -6.78 3.45 -14.42
C TYR A 67 -7.27 3.45 -15.86
N ILE A 68 -6.69 4.32 -16.70
CA ILE A 68 -7.02 4.47 -18.11
C ILE A 68 -5.73 4.53 -18.92
N ASP A 69 -5.47 3.53 -19.75
CA ASP A 69 -4.35 3.50 -20.70
C ASP A 69 -4.82 3.88 -22.10
N HIS A 70 -4.39 5.06 -22.55
CA HIS A 70 -4.78 5.61 -23.85
C HIS A 70 -4.11 4.89 -25.03
N GLY A 71 -3.06 4.11 -24.80
CA GLY A 71 -2.37 3.35 -25.85
C GLY A 71 -3.11 2.07 -26.22
N THR A 72 -3.72 1.41 -25.24
CA THR A 72 -4.50 0.18 -25.42
C THR A 72 -6.01 0.42 -25.44
N GLY A 73 -6.47 1.56 -24.93
CA GLY A 73 -7.89 1.85 -24.69
C GLY A 73 -8.44 1.15 -23.45
N LEU A 74 -7.57 0.60 -22.58
CA LEU A 74 -7.96 -0.08 -21.35
C LEU A 74 -8.52 0.93 -20.32
N ASN A 75 -9.64 0.58 -19.71
CA ASN A 75 -10.22 1.23 -18.53
C ASN A 75 -10.36 0.20 -17.42
N VAL A 76 -9.98 0.57 -16.21
CA VAL A 76 -10.03 -0.26 -15.01
C VAL A 76 -10.72 0.53 -13.91
N HIS A 77 -11.82 -0.01 -13.41
CA HIS A 77 -12.57 0.53 -12.28
C HIS A 77 -12.56 -0.50 -11.16
N TRP A 78 -12.06 -0.12 -9.99
CA TRP A 78 -12.03 -1.01 -8.84
C TRP A 78 -13.43 -1.48 -8.43
N LEU A 79 -13.48 -2.66 -7.84
CA LEU A 79 -14.67 -3.22 -7.21
C LEU A 79 -14.44 -3.44 -5.72
N THR A 80 -13.26 -3.91 -5.32
CA THR A 80 -12.93 -4.12 -3.90
C THR A 80 -11.45 -3.85 -3.66
N ILE A 81 -11.09 -3.43 -2.45
CA ILE A 81 -9.70 -3.44 -1.97
C ILE A 81 -9.51 -4.63 -1.04
N THR A 82 -8.60 -5.53 -1.40
CA THR A 82 -8.35 -6.80 -0.70
C THR A 82 -7.09 -6.76 0.15
N ALA A 83 -6.15 -5.87 -0.15
CA ALA A 83 -4.91 -5.75 0.61
C ALA A 83 -4.34 -4.32 0.57
N TYR A 84 -3.79 -3.90 1.70
CA TYR A 84 -2.90 -2.74 1.83
C TYR A 84 -1.64 -3.18 2.58
N ILE A 85 -0.51 -3.13 1.90
CA ILE A 85 0.73 -3.83 2.28
C ILE A 85 1.87 -2.81 2.33
N ASP A 86 2.69 -2.87 3.38
CA ASP A 86 3.94 -2.12 3.49
C ASP A 86 5.03 -2.70 2.57
N GLY A 87 5.65 -1.85 1.74
CA GLY A 87 6.77 -2.22 0.87
C GLY A 87 8.11 -2.35 1.61
N GLY A 88 8.18 -1.96 2.89
CA GLY A 88 9.36 -2.16 3.74
C GLY A 88 10.48 -1.12 3.57
N ASP A 89 10.19 -0.02 2.86
CA ASP A 89 11.13 1.07 2.57
C ASP A 89 10.65 2.43 3.11
N THR A 90 9.75 2.43 4.11
CA THR A 90 9.24 3.68 4.70
C THR A 90 10.37 4.52 5.28
N SER A 91 10.39 5.79 4.88
CA SER A 91 11.38 6.78 5.30
C SER A 91 10.70 8.13 5.56
N THR A 92 11.48 9.20 5.65
CA THR A 92 11.00 10.57 5.82
C THR A 92 11.71 11.48 4.84
N ASP A 93 10.94 12.23 4.05
CA ASP A 93 11.46 13.25 3.15
C ASP A 93 12.26 14.29 3.97
N PRO A 94 13.56 14.48 3.67
CA PRO A 94 14.39 15.43 4.41
C PRO A 94 13.91 16.88 4.28
N ARG A 95 13.21 17.25 3.21
CA ARG A 95 12.69 18.60 2.93
C ARG A 95 11.39 18.86 3.68
N THR A 96 10.40 18.00 3.48
CA THR A 96 9.03 18.24 3.97
C THR A 96 8.74 17.59 5.32
N LYS A 97 9.58 16.64 5.75
CA LYS A 97 9.37 15.78 6.92
C LYS A 97 8.09 14.92 6.83
N GLN A 98 7.56 14.74 5.62
CA GLN A 98 6.49 13.77 5.35
C GLN A 98 7.06 12.37 5.20
N PRO A 99 6.30 11.32 5.54
CA PRO A 99 6.74 9.97 5.28
C PRO A 99 6.82 9.73 3.78
N THR A 100 7.76 8.89 3.36
CA THR A 100 7.92 8.41 1.98
C THR A 100 8.01 6.89 2.00
N GLY A 101 7.87 6.24 0.86
CA GLY A 101 7.99 4.79 0.72
C GLY A 101 6.94 4.17 -0.17
N THR A 102 6.96 2.84 -0.22
CA THR A 102 6.17 2.02 -1.14
C THR A 102 4.99 1.37 -0.42
N ARG A 103 3.83 1.36 -1.06
CA ARG A 103 2.70 0.51 -0.68
C ARG A 103 2.30 -0.36 -1.85
N ILE A 104 1.94 -1.60 -1.54
CA ILE A 104 1.29 -2.50 -2.49
C ILE A 104 -0.19 -2.54 -2.14
N ILE A 105 -1.02 -2.16 -3.10
CA ILE A 105 -2.48 -2.11 -2.95
C ILE A 105 -3.05 -3.11 -3.93
N CYS A 106 -3.93 -3.97 -3.45
CA CYS A 106 -4.51 -5.05 -4.26
C CYS A 106 -6.02 -5.05 -4.15
N GLY A 107 -6.67 -5.61 -5.16
CA GLY A 107 -8.11 -5.65 -5.21
C GLY A 107 -8.66 -6.42 -6.39
N THR A 108 -9.97 -6.28 -6.58
CA THR A 108 -10.66 -6.72 -7.80
C THR A 108 -11.14 -5.50 -8.57
N ALA A 109 -11.30 -5.63 -9.89
CA ALA A 109 -11.72 -4.55 -10.76
C ALA A 109 -12.54 -5.07 -11.95
N ARG A 110 -13.42 -4.22 -12.48
CA ARG A 110 -14.05 -4.41 -13.79
C ARG A 110 -13.23 -3.65 -14.83
N THR A 111 -12.97 -4.30 -15.96
CA THR A 111 -12.31 -3.70 -17.12
C THR A 111 -13.17 -3.79 -18.38
N ASN A 112 -12.93 -2.89 -19.33
CA ASN A 112 -13.58 -2.94 -20.65
C ASN A 112 -12.96 -3.98 -21.60
N LEU A 113 -11.70 -4.38 -21.42
CA LEU A 113 -11.00 -5.30 -22.33
C LEU A 113 -10.92 -6.74 -21.80
N TYR A 114 -10.87 -6.94 -20.49
CA TYR A 114 -10.62 -8.25 -19.87
C TYR A 114 -11.77 -8.74 -18.99
N GLY A 115 -12.80 -7.93 -18.74
CA GLY A 115 -13.86 -8.29 -17.79
C GLY A 115 -13.42 -8.08 -16.35
N ASP A 116 -13.86 -8.94 -15.43
CA ASP A 116 -13.45 -8.88 -14.02
C ASP A 116 -12.07 -9.47 -13.83
N VAL A 117 -11.17 -8.71 -13.21
CA VAL A 117 -9.77 -9.06 -12.97
C VAL A 117 -9.41 -8.88 -11.50
N ASP A 118 -8.36 -9.57 -11.08
CA ASP A 118 -7.58 -9.16 -9.92
C ASP A 118 -6.56 -8.10 -10.34
N TRP A 119 -6.21 -7.21 -9.43
CA TRP A 119 -5.19 -6.19 -9.67
C TRP A 119 -4.24 -6.01 -8.48
N ALA A 120 -3.03 -5.59 -8.80
CA ALA A 120 -2.02 -5.16 -7.83
C ALA A 120 -1.34 -3.90 -8.36
N VAL A 121 -1.23 -2.88 -7.50
CA VAL A 121 -0.49 -1.65 -7.75
C VAL A 121 0.64 -1.54 -6.74
N LYS A 122 1.86 -1.31 -7.23
CA LYS A 122 2.95 -0.77 -6.43
C LYS A 122 2.95 0.75 -6.64
N ALA A 123 2.65 1.50 -5.58
CA ALA A 123 2.70 2.96 -5.57
C ALA A 123 3.79 3.39 -4.58
N LYS A 124 4.69 4.26 -5.01
CA LYS A 124 5.83 4.71 -4.20
C LYS A 124 5.92 6.23 -4.20
N ASP A 125 5.90 6.78 -3.01
CA ASP A 125 6.22 8.18 -2.73
C ASP A 125 7.74 8.31 -2.53
N VAL A 126 8.39 9.15 -3.33
CA VAL A 126 9.83 9.44 -3.27
C VAL A 126 10.09 10.85 -2.68
N GLY A 127 9.03 11.54 -2.27
CA GLY A 127 9.06 12.88 -1.70
C GLY A 127 8.81 13.98 -2.74
N GLU A 128 8.77 15.23 -2.26
CA GLU A 128 8.34 16.33 -3.11
C GLU A 128 9.46 16.83 -4.05
N PRO A 129 9.14 17.09 -5.35
CA PRO A 129 7.83 17.48 -5.89
C PRO A 129 6.97 16.36 -6.55
N GLY A 130 7.18 15.07 -6.22
CA GLY A 130 6.34 13.95 -6.67
C GLY A 130 6.60 13.43 -8.10
N VAL A 131 7.44 14.10 -8.89
CA VAL A 131 7.76 13.66 -10.27
C VAL A 131 8.52 12.35 -10.31
N ASP A 132 9.29 12.04 -9.27
CA ASP A 132 10.08 10.80 -9.14
C ASP A 132 9.28 9.68 -8.46
N ASP A 133 8.02 9.91 -8.09
CA ASP A 133 7.14 8.89 -7.56
C ASP A 133 6.91 7.78 -8.58
N GLU A 134 6.68 6.55 -8.13
CA GLU A 134 6.54 5.40 -9.04
C GLU A 134 5.12 4.80 -8.97
N PHE A 135 4.57 4.47 -10.14
CA PHE A 135 3.32 3.72 -10.27
C PHE A 135 3.50 2.53 -11.20
N VAL A 136 3.22 1.33 -10.68
CA VAL A 136 3.25 0.08 -11.46
C VAL A 136 1.97 -0.70 -11.22
N ILE A 137 1.32 -1.15 -12.28
CA ILE A 137 0.09 -1.96 -12.22
C ILE A 137 0.28 -3.31 -12.91
N ARG A 138 -0.38 -4.32 -12.36
CA ARG A 138 -0.61 -5.61 -12.99
C ARG A 138 -2.05 -6.06 -12.81
N LEU A 139 -2.63 -6.60 -13.87
CA LEU A 139 -3.95 -7.22 -13.88
C LEU A 139 -3.82 -8.71 -14.23
N SER A 140 -4.64 -9.55 -13.60
CA SER A 140 -4.61 -11.00 -13.84
C SER A 140 -5.98 -11.64 -13.88
N HIS A 141 -6.04 -12.79 -14.56
CA HIS A 141 -7.08 -13.80 -14.40
C HIS A 141 -6.46 -15.02 -13.73
N GLY A 142 -6.76 -15.21 -12.44
CA GLY A 142 -6.09 -16.23 -11.65
C GLY A 142 -4.56 -16.01 -11.68
N ALA A 143 -3.81 -17.05 -12.07
CA ALA A 143 -2.35 -17.00 -12.10
C ALA A 143 -1.75 -16.33 -13.34
N LEU A 144 -2.55 -15.93 -14.33
CA LEU A 144 -2.06 -15.39 -15.61
C LEU A 144 -2.23 -13.88 -15.67
N THR A 145 -1.13 -13.18 -15.99
CA THR A 145 -1.11 -11.74 -16.23
C THR A 145 -1.76 -11.44 -17.57
N VAL A 146 -2.82 -10.62 -17.56
CA VAL A 146 -3.50 -10.15 -18.77
C VAL A 146 -3.05 -8.74 -19.18
N TYR A 147 -2.49 -7.98 -18.25
CA TYR A 147 -1.95 -6.64 -18.50
C TYR A 147 -0.92 -6.26 -17.45
N SER A 148 0.14 -5.55 -17.85
CA SER A 148 1.11 -4.99 -16.89
C SER A 148 1.89 -3.79 -17.44
N THR A 149 2.30 -2.91 -16.54
CA THR A 149 3.32 -1.88 -16.79
C THR A 149 4.71 -2.29 -16.29
N VAL A 150 4.84 -3.43 -15.59
CA VAL A 150 6.13 -3.93 -15.08
C VAL A 150 7.23 -4.00 -16.16
N PRO A 151 6.95 -4.39 -17.42
CA PRO A 151 7.97 -4.43 -18.46
C PRO A 151 8.41 -3.05 -18.98
N ASP A 152 7.66 -1.98 -18.68
CA ASP A 152 8.02 -0.64 -19.16
C ASP A 152 9.35 -0.19 -18.56
N SER A 153 10.10 0.62 -19.30
CA SER A 153 11.42 1.09 -18.91
C SER A 153 11.41 2.20 -17.85
N ASP A 154 10.30 2.93 -17.74
CA ASP A 154 10.09 4.01 -16.78
C ASP A 154 8.74 3.84 -16.08
N HIS A 155 8.75 3.94 -14.74
CA HIS A 155 7.56 3.86 -13.90
C HIS A 155 7.30 5.16 -13.14
N THR A 156 8.09 6.19 -13.39
CA THR A 156 7.98 7.47 -12.69
C THR A 156 6.76 8.26 -13.15
N LEU A 157 6.28 9.17 -12.30
CA LEU A 157 5.22 10.12 -12.65
C LEU A 157 5.75 11.32 -13.44
N GLY A 158 6.92 11.22 -14.05
CA GLY A 158 7.53 12.30 -14.80
C GLY A 158 9.03 12.19 -14.88
N GLY A 159 9.70 11.89 -13.78
CA GLY A 159 11.15 11.83 -13.70
C GLY A 159 11.80 13.00 -14.46
N PRO A 160 12.72 12.74 -15.41
CA PRO A 160 13.27 13.77 -16.30
C PRO A 160 12.38 14.11 -17.52
N GLY A 161 11.32 13.34 -17.75
CA GLY A 161 10.42 13.40 -18.91
C GLY A 161 9.09 14.14 -18.65
N PRO A 162 8.08 13.92 -19.52
CA PRO A 162 6.85 14.72 -19.55
C PRO A 162 5.70 14.14 -18.70
N GLY A 163 5.96 13.17 -17.82
CA GLY A 163 4.94 12.65 -16.90
C GLY A 163 4.43 13.74 -15.94
N GLY A 164 3.31 13.47 -15.27
CA GLY A 164 2.86 14.33 -14.19
C GLY A 164 1.95 13.63 -13.19
N GLY A 165 2.03 14.04 -11.93
CA GLY A 165 1.23 13.51 -10.84
C GLY A 165 1.89 13.73 -9.49
N ASN A 166 1.28 13.15 -8.46
CA ASN A 166 1.87 13.04 -7.13
C ASN A 166 1.29 11.80 -6.44
N ILE A 167 2.13 11.04 -5.75
CA ILE A 167 1.76 10.01 -4.79
C ILE A 167 2.22 10.49 -3.42
N GLN A 168 1.32 10.43 -2.45
CA GLN A 168 1.56 10.88 -1.10
C GLN A 168 1.31 9.74 -0.13
N LEU A 169 2.37 9.36 0.57
CA LEU A 169 2.27 8.56 1.77
C LEU A 169 1.92 9.50 2.92
N HIS A 170 0.89 9.14 3.68
CA HIS A 170 0.46 9.93 4.83
C HIS A 170 0.98 9.33 6.11
N LYS A 171 1.03 10.15 7.16
CA LYS A 171 1.38 9.66 8.49
C LYS A 171 0.33 8.64 8.96
N PRO A 172 0.76 7.67 9.78
CA PRO A 172 -0.16 6.81 10.49
C PRO A 172 -1.33 7.58 11.12
N ASN A 173 -2.54 7.07 11.02
CA ASN A 173 -3.73 7.71 11.59
C ASN A 173 -4.16 6.95 12.87
N PRO A 174 -4.26 7.60 14.05
CA PRO A 174 -4.60 6.92 15.30
C PRO A 174 -5.98 6.25 15.31
N SER A 175 -6.86 6.64 14.39
CA SER A 175 -8.18 6.02 14.22
C SER A 175 -8.15 4.73 13.39
N ILE A 176 -7.02 4.41 12.75
CA ILE A 176 -6.81 3.14 12.05
C ILE A 176 -6.14 2.19 13.04
N THR A 177 -6.90 1.20 13.50
CA THR A 177 -6.44 0.23 14.52
C THR A 177 -5.98 -1.09 13.91
N GLU A 178 -6.26 -1.28 12.63
CA GLU A 178 -5.91 -2.41 11.82
C GLU A 178 -4.45 -2.36 11.38
N SER A 179 -3.84 -3.53 11.22
CA SER A 179 -2.47 -3.68 10.73
C SER A 179 -2.43 -3.88 9.22
N PHE A 180 -1.24 -3.73 8.64
CA PHE A 180 -1.00 -4.06 7.24
C PHE A 180 -1.43 -5.50 6.92
N THR A 181 -1.96 -5.68 5.71
CA THR A 181 -2.20 -7.01 5.17
C THR A 181 -0.86 -7.69 4.86
N GLU A 182 -0.74 -8.98 5.10
CA GLU A 182 0.41 -9.74 4.63
C GLU A 182 0.36 -9.90 3.10
N LEU A 183 1.51 -9.75 2.44
CA LEU A 183 1.63 -10.03 1.01
C LEU A 183 1.54 -11.53 0.74
N ASN A 184 0.41 -11.98 0.21
CA ASN A 184 0.22 -13.38 -0.16
C ASN A 184 -0.71 -13.55 -1.38
N PRO A 185 -0.68 -14.71 -2.06
CA PRO A 185 -1.46 -14.94 -3.28
C PRO A 185 -2.98 -14.95 -3.09
N THR A 186 -3.49 -15.05 -1.86
CA THR A 186 -4.94 -15.08 -1.60
C THR A 186 -5.52 -13.67 -1.59
N THR A 187 -4.83 -12.71 -0.97
CA THR A 187 -5.27 -11.32 -0.86
C THR A 187 -4.73 -10.45 -1.99
N CYS A 188 -3.66 -10.88 -2.67
CA CYS A 188 -3.04 -10.14 -3.75
C CYS A 188 -2.60 -11.03 -4.93
N PRO A 189 -3.51 -11.82 -5.54
CA PRO A 189 -3.17 -12.80 -6.58
C PRO A 189 -2.42 -12.19 -7.78
N ALA A 190 -2.84 -11.01 -8.25
CA ALA A 190 -2.18 -10.34 -9.37
C ALA A 190 -0.69 -10.08 -9.13
N PHE A 191 -0.27 -9.78 -7.89
CA PHE A 191 1.16 -9.58 -7.59
C PHE A 191 2.02 -10.84 -7.84
N PHE A 192 1.41 -12.03 -7.79
CA PHE A 192 2.08 -13.31 -8.02
C PHE A 192 1.81 -13.89 -9.41
N ALA A 193 0.96 -13.26 -10.21
CA ALA A 193 0.63 -13.74 -11.54
C ALA A 193 1.87 -13.73 -12.46
N THR A 194 1.99 -14.77 -13.29
CA THR A 194 3.06 -14.89 -14.28
C THR A 194 2.60 -14.34 -15.64
N PRO A 195 3.51 -13.95 -16.55
CA PRO A 195 3.13 -13.63 -17.92
C PRO A 195 2.34 -14.78 -18.56
N ALA A 196 1.32 -14.44 -19.35
CA ALA A 196 0.56 -15.39 -20.15
C ALA A 196 1.34 -15.88 -21.38
#